data_AF-A0A7Z7J674-F1
#
_entry.id   AF-A0A7Z7J674-F1
#
_cell.length_a   1.000
_cell.length_b   1.000
_cell.length_c   1.000
_cell.angle_alpha   90.00
_cell.angle_beta   90.00
_cell.angle_gamma   90.00
#
_symmetry.space_group_name_H-M   'P 1'
#
loop_
_entity.id
_entity.type
_entity.pdbx_description
1 polymer ?
#
loop_
_entity_poly.entity_id
_entity_poly.type
_entity_poly.pdbx_seq_one_letter_code
_entity_poly.pdbx_strand_id
1 'polypeptide(L)'
;MYLASVARSETGVASAYSHYPMIAKTHSMAILMANCVGPADNFIGAGRSAIWSSDGECVCSADAFQEALVAYDTRTGKANVFSLA
;
A
#
# COMPACT_ATOMS: atom_id res chain seq x y z
N MET A 1 -13.93 1.86 3.15
CA MET A 1 -12.52 1.42 3.04
C MET A 1 -12.42 0.49 1.83
N TYR A 2 -11.32 0.56 1.10
CA TYR A 2 -11.02 -0.31 -0.04
C TYR A 2 -9.68 -1.00 0.16
N LEU A 3 -9.60 -2.29 -0.13
CA LEU A 3 -8.39 -3.09 -0.02
C LEU A 3 -8.04 -3.68 -1.39
N ALA A 4 -6.84 -3.39 -1.88
CA ALA A 4 -6.31 -3.90 -3.13
C ALA A 4 -5.14 -4.84 -2.84
N SER A 5 -5.27 -6.11 -3.24
CA SER A 5 -4.15 -7.05 -3.29
C SER A 5 -3.65 -7.10 -4.73
N VAL A 6 -2.38 -6.80 -4.94
CA VAL A 6 -1.79 -6.68 -6.27
C VAL A 6 -0.45 -7.39 -6.35
N ALA A 7 -0.01 -7.67 -7.57
CA ALA A 7 1.36 -8.05 -7.87
C ALA A 7 1.88 -7.05 -8.91
N ARG A 8 2.63 -6.06 -8.45
CA ARG A 8 3.09 -4.91 -9.26
C ARG A 8 4.60 -4.73 -9.18
N SER A 9 5.19 -4.51 -10.35
CA SER A 9 6.53 -3.98 -10.51
C SER A 9 6.62 -2.52 -10.04
N GLU A 10 7.83 -1.97 -10.05
CA GLU A 10 8.10 -0.60 -9.63
C GLU A 10 7.24 0.44 -10.37
N THR A 11 7.11 0.31 -11.70
CA THR A 11 6.27 1.21 -12.51
C THR A 11 4.79 1.08 -12.16
N GLY A 12 4.32 -0.14 -11.90
CA GLY A 12 2.96 -0.39 -11.43
C GLY A 12 2.70 0.23 -10.06
N VAL A 13 3.67 0.15 -9.15
CA VAL A 13 3.59 0.79 -7.82
C VAL A 13 3.60 2.32 -7.94
N ALA A 14 4.45 2.91 -8.78
CA ALA A 14 4.47 4.36 -8.99
C ALA A 14 3.11 4.89 -9.50
N SER A 15 2.48 4.15 -10.42
CA SER A 15 1.10 4.44 -10.86
C SER A 15 0.10 4.33 -9.70
N ALA A 16 0.19 3.29 -8.89
CA ALA A 16 -0.68 3.09 -7.72
C ALA A 16 -0.53 4.23 -6.68
N TYR A 17 0.71 4.67 -6.41
CA TYR A 17 0.99 5.77 -5.49
C TYR A 17 0.49 7.13 -5.99
N SER A 18 0.28 7.28 -7.29
CA SER A 18 -0.36 8.47 -7.86
C SER A 18 -1.89 8.35 -7.85
N HIS A 19 -2.40 7.14 -8.06
CA HIS A 19 -3.82 6.85 -8.20
C HIS A 19 -4.57 6.80 -6.86
N TYR A 20 -4.07 6.04 -5.88
CA TYR A 20 -4.79 5.78 -4.65
C TYR A 20 -5.01 7.00 -3.74
N PRO A 21 -4.09 7.97 -3.60
CA PRO A 21 -4.38 9.22 -2.90
C PRO A 21 -5.62 9.93 -3.46
N MET A 22 -5.73 10.00 -4.80
CA MET A 22 -6.84 10.65 -5.48
C MET A 22 -8.16 9.91 -5.27
N ILE A 23 -8.17 8.58 -5.36
CA ILE A 23 -9.36 7.77 -5.11
C ILE A 23 -9.79 7.87 -3.64
N ALA A 24 -8.84 7.83 -2.71
CA ALA A 24 -9.11 7.90 -1.28
C ALA A 24 -9.81 9.22 -0.93
N LYS A 25 -9.29 10.35 -1.43
CA LYS A 25 -9.88 11.67 -1.25
C LYS A 25 -11.25 11.81 -1.93
N THR A 26 -11.36 11.37 -3.18
CA THR A 26 -12.60 11.45 -3.97
C THR A 26 -13.78 10.76 -3.29
N HIS A 27 -13.52 9.61 -2.65
CA HIS A 27 -14.55 8.81 -2.00
C HIS A 27 -14.55 8.91 -0.48
N SER A 28 -13.74 9.81 0.09
CA SER A 28 -13.55 9.99 1.54
C SER A 28 -13.37 8.66 2.27
N MET A 29 -12.53 7.77 1.71
CA MET A 29 -12.33 6.42 2.23
C MET A 29 -10.85 6.07 2.32
N ALA A 30 -10.47 5.38 3.39
CA ALA A 30 -9.12 4.80 3.49
C ALA A 30 -8.91 3.70 2.42
N ILE A 31 -7.71 3.65 1.87
CA ILE A 31 -7.27 2.64 0.90
C ILE A 31 -6.05 1.90 1.44
N LEU A 32 -6.08 0.58 1.36
CA LEU A 32 -4.93 -0.29 1.60
C LEU A 32 -4.51 -0.94 0.29
N MET A 33 -3.22 -0.88 -0.03
CA MET A 33 -2.60 -1.71 -1.05
C MET A 33 -1.66 -2.71 -0.39
N ALA A 34 -1.86 -3.99 -0.65
CA ALA A 34 -0.91 -5.05 -0.38
C ALA A 34 -0.25 -5.48 -1.70
N ASN A 35 1.07 -5.49 -1.75
CA ASN A 35 1.85 -5.89 -2.91
C ASN A 35 2.97 -6.87 -2.50
N CYS A 36 3.41 -7.69 -3.45
CA CYS A 36 4.50 -8.65 -3.23
C CYS A 36 5.88 -8.00 -3.36
N VAL A 37 6.86 -8.63 -2.70
CA VAL A 37 8.30 -8.36 -2.83
C VAL A 37 8.97 -9.56 -3.51
N GLY A 38 9.93 -9.31 -4.40
CA GLY A 38 10.73 -10.37 -5.02
C GLY A 38 10.11 -10.97 -6.29
N PRO A 39 10.66 -12.09 -6.82
CA PRO A 39 10.23 -12.64 -8.10
C PRO A 39 8.73 -12.98 -8.14
N ALA A 40 8.04 -12.48 -9.16
CA ALA A 40 6.63 -12.70 -9.43
C ALA A 40 6.45 -12.95 -10.93
N ASP A 41 6.36 -14.23 -11.31
CA ASP A 41 6.30 -14.66 -12.71
C ASP A 41 7.42 -14.05 -13.57
N ASN A 42 7.10 -13.10 -14.45
CA ASN A 42 8.03 -12.46 -15.39
C ASN A 42 8.57 -11.09 -14.92
N PHE A 43 8.30 -10.68 -13.68
CA PHE A 43 8.76 -9.41 -13.11
C PHE A 43 9.21 -9.56 -11.64
N ILE A 44 9.71 -8.47 -11.07
CA ILE A 44 10.03 -8.36 -9.65
C ILE A 44 8.98 -7.49 -8.97
N GLY A 45 8.28 -8.06 -7.99
CA GLY A 45 7.40 -7.35 -7.08
C GLY A 45 8.18 -6.30 -6.29
N ALA A 46 7.68 -5.07 -6.32
CA ALA A 46 8.39 -3.91 -5.78
C ALA A 46 8.00 -3.55 -4.34
N GLY A 47 7.34 -4.45 -3.62
CA GLY A 47 6.91 -4.24 -2.24
C GLY A 47 6.01 -3.02 -2.12
N ARG A 48 6.30 -2.16 -1.14
CA ARG A 48 5.64 -0.86 -0.95
C ARG A 48 4.14 -0.98 -0.73
N SER A 49 3.73 -2.01 0.01
CA SER A 49 2.38 -2.06 0.59
C SER A 49 2.15 -0.80 1.42
N ALA A 50 0.99 -0.16 1.28
CA ALA A 50 0.75 1.16 1.86
C ALA A 50 -0.70 1.40 2.24
N ILE A 51 -0.91 2.38 3.11
CA ILE A 51 -2.22 2.87 3.53
C ILE A 51 -2.32 4.36 3.20
N TRP A 52 -3.41 4.73 2.54
CA TRP A 52 -3.84 6.12 2.40
C TRP A 52 -5.06 6.39 3.27
N SER A 53 -5.05 7.51 4.00
CA SER A 53 -6.22 7.98 4.77
C SER A 53 -7.35 8.43 3.84
N SER A 54 -8.53 8.68 4.40
CA SER A 54 -9.67 9.26 3.66
C SER A 54 -9.39 10.62 3.03
N ASP A 55 -8.35 11.32 3.48
CA ASP A 55 -7.93 12.62 2.92
C ASP A 55 -6.95 12.47 1.75
N GLY A 56 -6.50 11.24 1.48
CA GLY A 56 -5.51 10.91 0.45
C GLY A 56 -4.06 10.89 0.95
N GLU A 57 -3.82 11.17 2.23
CA GLU A 57 -2.48 11.19 2.81
C GLU A 57 -1.94 9.76 2.98
N CYS A 58 -0.69 9.51 2.56
CA CYS A 58 -0.03 8.25 2.81
C CYS A 58 0.41 8.17 4.28
N VAL A 59 -0.32 7.41 5.09
CA VAL A 59 -0.10 7.32 6.55
C VAL A 59 0.86 6.20 6.94
N CYS A 60 1.14 5.28 6.01
CA CYS A 60 2.01 4.14 6.23
C CYS A 60 2.44 3.52 4.91
N SER A 61 3.71 3.09 4.84
CA SER A 61 4.29 2.41 3.68
C SER A 61 5.36 1.43 4.16
N ALA A 62 5.26 0.18 3.76
CA ALA A 62 6.37 -0.77 3.81
C ALA A 62 7.48 -0.35 2.83
N ASP A 63 8.67 -0.93 3.00
CA ASP A 63 9.77 -0.74 2.06
C ASP A 63 9.59 -1.61 0.79
N ALA A 64 10.55 -1.53 -0.12
CA ALA A 64 10.48 -2.19 -1.42
C ALA A 64 11.04 -3.63 -1.44
N PHE A 65 11.69 -4.06 -0.36
CA PHE A 65 12.62 -5.19 -0.38
C PHE A 65 12.40 -6.22 0.73
N GLN A 66 11.70 -5.88 1.81
CA GLN A 66 11.48 -6.75 2.96
C GLN A 66 10.00 -7.14 3.06
N GLU A 67 9.76 -8.38 3.49
CA GLU A 67 8.42 -8.81 3.86
C GLU A 67 7.95 -8.06 5.11
N ALA A 68 6.72 -7.57 5.06
CA ALA A 68 6.15 -6.76 6.12
C ALA A 68 4.65 -6.97 6.28
N LEU A 69 4.18 -6.82 7.51
CA LEU A 69 2.76 -6.66 7.82
C LEU A 69 2.44 -5.17 7.94
N VAL A 70 1.43 -4.71 7.21
CA VAL A 70 0.89 -3.36 7.33
C VAL A 70 -0.45 -3.41 8.06
N ALA A 71 -0.60 -2.66 9.14
CA ALA A 71 -1.80 -2.64 9.97
C ALA A 71 -2.43 -1.25 10.03
N TYR A 72 -3.76 -1.21 10.11
CA TYR A 72 -4.54 0.01 10.22
C TYR A 72 -5.65 -0.15 11.25
N ASP A 73 -5.73 0.78 12.20
CA ASP A 73 -6.86 0.90 13.12
C ASP A 73 -7.94 1.76 12.47
N THR A 74 -9.04 1.13 12.08
CA THR A 74 -10.16 1.78 11.38
C THR A 74 -10.93 2.79 12.22
N ARG A 75 -10.78 2.76 13.55
CA ARG A 75 -11.43 3.71 14.46
C ARG A 75 -10.56 4.93 14.70
N THR A 76 -9.24 4.75 14.82
CA THR A 76 -8.31 5.85 15.17
C THR A 76 -7.53 6.41 13.98
N GLY A 77 -7.52 5.71 12.84
CA GLY A 77 -6.72 6.07 11.67
C GLY A 77 -5.22 5.81 11.83
N LYS A 78 -4.78 5.20 12.94
CA LYS A 78 -3.38 4.88 13.19
C LYS A 78 -2.93 3.72 12.30
N ALA A 79 -1.73 3.84 11.76
CA ALA A 79 -1.16 2.86 10.86
C ALA A 79 0.25 2.47 11.32
N ASN A 80 0.66 1.21 11.10
CA ASN A 80 2.00 0.73 11.44
C ASN A 80 2.50 -0.27 10.38
N VAL A 81 3.82 -0.37 10.27
CA VAL A 81 4.53 -1.43 9.53
C VAL A 81 5.27 -2.30 10.54
N PHE A 82 5.15 -3.61 10.40
CA PHE A 82 5.92 -4.59 11.15
C PHE A 82 6.80 -5.38 10.19
N SER A 83 8.12 -5.32 10.39
CA SER A 83 9.07 -6.17 9.67
C SER A 83 8.87 -7.63 10.05
N LEU A 84 8.98 -8.54 9.07
CA LEU A 84 8.85 -9.99 9.29
C LEU A 84 10.20 -10.74 9.22
N ALA A 85 11.30 -10.01 9.04
CA ALA A 85 12.67 -10.54 9.10
C ALA A 85 13.14 -10.81 10.55
#